data_AF-A0A841SZI5-F1
#
_entry.id   AF-A0A841SZI5-F1
#
_cell.length_a   1.000
_cell.length_b   1.000
_cell.length_c   1.000
_cell.angle_alpha   90.00
_cell.angle_beta   90.00
_cell.angle_gamma   90.00
#
_symmetry.space_group_name_H-M   'P 1'
#
loop_
_entity.id
_entity.type
_entity.pdbx_description
1 polymer ?
#
loop_
_entity_poly.entity_id
_entity_poly.type
_entity_poly.pdbx_seq_one_letter_code
_entity_poly.pdbx_strand_id
1 'polypeptide(L)'
;MDWEKIDKIQYEFTEAYHKVSQMWREEILFTWRWWLAVALSVIPWVWWWFFFRKKNSTGRLLYAGYFVIAISLTADTIGDQMGLWEYRVEVTPYLPAMVPWDLTLMPVVIMSLIQIKPHIKPVYKAIFFSVATAFVGEELAIRLGLYKMLDWHHTYSILPYFVIYLIANKLANTKTIEPVTE
;
A
#
# COMPACT_ATOMS: atom_id res chain seq x y z
N MET A 1 -27.46 -25.39 3.56
CA MET A 1 -26.07 -24.91 3.68
C MET A 1 -25.36 -25.87 4.60
N ASP A 2 -24.30 -26.51 4.12
CA ASP A 2 -23.57 -27.53 4.88
C ASP A 2 -22.57 -26.83 5.80
N TRP A 3 -23.03 -26.49 6.99
CA TRP A 3 -22.26 -25.74 7.98
C TRP A 3 -21.06 -26.54 8.50
N GLU A 4 -21.18 -27.87 8.65
CA GLU A 4 -20.08 -28.72 9.12
C GLU A 4 -18.88 -28.68 8.14
N LYS A 5 -19.16 -28.69 6.83
CA LYS A 5 -18.10 -28.54 5.82
C LYS A 5 -17.43 -27.17 5.87
N ILE A 6 -18.20 -26.10 6.09
CA ILE A 6 -17.67 -24.73 6.22
C ILE A 6 -16.78 -24.62 7.46
N ASP A 7 -17.26 -25.10 8.60
CA ASP A 7 -16.55 -25.05 9.88
C ASP A 7 -15.23 -25.83 9.82
N LYS A 8 -15.22 -26.99 9.14
CA LYS A 8 -14.00 -27.76 8.91
C LYS A 8 -12.96 -26.97 8.10
N ILE A 9 -13.36 -26.32 7.02
CA ILE A 9 -12.45 -25.51 6.19
C ILE A 9 -11.92 -24.32 6.99
N GLN A 10 -12.78 -23.65 7.77
CA GLN A 10 -12.36 -22.53 8.62
C GLN A 10 -11.37 -22.96 9.71
N TYR A 11 -11.57 -24.15 10.29
CA TYR A 11 -10.64 -24.74 11.25
C TYR A 11 -9.28 -25.02 10.61
N GLU A 12 -9.26 -25.67 9.43
CA GLU A 12 -8.03 -25.94 8.68
C GLU A 12 -7.28 -24.64 8.30
N PHE A 13 -8.01 -23.61 7.89
CA PHE A 13 -7.46 -22.29 7.61
C PHE A 13 -6.83 -21.65 8.86
N THR A 14 -7.52 -21.71 10.00
CA THR A 14 -7.04 -21.14 11.27
C THR A 14 -5.77 -21.85 11.76
N GLU A 15 -5.74 -23.19 11.67
CA GLU A 15 -4.55 -23.99 11.98
C GLU A 15 -3.36 -23.66 11.08
N ALA A 16 -3.60 -23.52 9.78
CA ALA A 16 -2.56 -23.10 8.83
C ALA A 16 -2.03 -21.69 9.18
N TYR A 17 -2.93 -20.78 9.50
CA TYR A 17 -2.60 -19.41 9.88
C TYR A 17 -1.76 -19.34 11.17
N HIS A 18 -2.06 -20.17 12.17
CA HIS A 18 -1.23 -20.28 13.38
C HIS A 18 0.19 -20.74 13.07
N LYS A 19 0.37 -21.71 12.16
CA LYS A 19 1.69 -22.17 11.72
C LYS A 19 2.46 -21.07 11.00
N VAL A 20 1.79 -20.31 10.12
CA VAL A 20 2.40 -19.16 9.44
C VAL A 20 2.83 -18.09 10.45
N SER A 21 1.99 -17.80 11.45
CA SER A 21 2.30 -16.83 12.51
C SER A 21 3.50 -17.26 13.36
N GLN A 22 3.64 -18.57 13.64
CA GLN A 22 4.78 -19.12 14.35
C GLN A 22 6.06 -19.02 13.51
N MET A 23 6.00 -19.46 12.24
CA MET A 23 7.11 -19.33 11.30
C MET A 23 7.56 -17.88 11.15
N TRP A 24 6.63 -16.93 11.03
CA TRP A 24 6.94 -15.51 10.97
C TRP A 24 7.72 -15.05 12.22
N ARG A 25 7.33 -15.51 13.40
CA ARG A 25 8.01 -15.16 14.66
C ARG A 25 9.43 -15.73 14.72
N GLU A 26 9.62 -16.94 14.22
CA GLU A 26 10.90 -17.66 14.28
C GLU A 26 11.88 -17.20 13.18
N GLU A 27 11.38 -16.91 11.98
CA GLU A 27 12.19 -16.70 10.77
C GLU A 27 12.21 -15.26 10.26
N ILE A 28 11.20 -14.43 10.60
CA ILE A 28 11.04 -13.09 10.02
C ILE A 28 11.27 -12.00 11.07
N LEU A 29 10.66 -12.13 12.25
CA LEU A 29 10.73 -11.12 13.31
C LEU A 29 12.20 -10.80 13.67
N PHE A 30 12.52 -9.51 13.78
CA PHE A 30 13.86 -8.98 14.06
C PHE A 30 14.96 -9.26 13.02
N THR A 31 14.64 -9.89 11.88
CA THR A 31 15.58 -9.93 10.75
C THR A 31 15.80 -8.53 10.17
N TRP A 32 16.88 -8.36 9.40
CA TRP A 32 17.15 -7.09 8.72
C TRP A 32 16.01 -6.69 7.75
N ARG A 33 15.33 -7.66 7.14
CA ARG A 33 14.18 -7.42 6.25
C ARG A 33 12.97 -6.91 7.02
N TRP A 34 12.73 -7.45 8.22
CA TRP A 34 11.68 -6.96 9.09
C TRP A 34 11.96 -5.53 9.56
N TRP A 35 13.19 -5.22 9.97
CA TRP A 35 13.58 -3.85 10.30
C TRP A 35 13.48 -2.89 9.11
N LEU A 36 13.80 -3.36 7.90
CA LEU A 36 13.58 -2.59 6.68
C LEU A 36 12.08 -2.32 6.46
N ALA A 37 11.21 -3.33 6.62
CA ALA A 37 9.76 -3.16 6.51
C ALA A 37 9.25 -2.13 7.55
N VAL A 38 9.65 -2.26 8.81
CA VAL A 38 9.32 -1.29 9.88
C VAL A 38 9.79 0.12 9.52
N ALA A 39 11.03 0.27 9.04
CA ALA A 39 11.58 1.55 8.62
C ALA A 39 10.76 2.16 7.46
N LEU A 40 10.41 1.37 6.46
CA LEU A 40 9.58 1.79 5.33
C LEU A 40 8.15 2.14 5.75
N SER A 41 7.64 1.60 6.85
CA SER A 41 6.32 1.95 7.42
C SER A 41 6.32 3.24 8.26
N VAL A 42 7.47 3.66 8.81
CA VAL A 42 7.51 4.79 9.76
C VAL A 42 8.23 6.01 9.18
N ILE A 43 9.41 5.81 8.59
CA ILE A 43 10.29 6.91 8.17
C ILE A 43 9.62 7.81 7.13
N PRO A 44 8.92 7.31 6.09
CA PRO A 44 8.30 8.19 5.10
C PRO A 44 7.23 9.11 5.71
N TRP A 45 6.44 8.61 6.66
CA TRP A 45 5.44 9.41 7.37
C TRP A 45 6.08 10.50 8.23
N VAL A 46 7.08 10.14 9.05
CA VAL A 46 7.82 11.09 9.89
C VAL A 46 8.47 12.16 9.02
N TRP A 47 9.16 11.75 7.96
CA TRP A 47 9.82 12.67 7.05
C TRP A 47 8.83 13.61 6.37
N TRP A 48 7.73 13.07 5.86
CA TRP A 48 6.69 13.86 5.21
C TRP A 48 6.05 14.86 6.17
N TRP A 49 5.74 14.42 7.40
CA TRP A 49 5.04 15.23 8.39
C TRP A 49 5.85 16.44 8.89
N PHE A 50 7.14 16.23 9.17
CA PHE A 50 7.98 17.26 9.78
C PHE A 50 8.68 18.14 8.74
N PHE A 51 9.06 17.60 7.59
CA PHE A 51 9.94 18.31 6.65
C PHE A 51 9.28 18.66 5.31
N PHE A 52 8.32 17.87 4.84
CA PHE A 52 7.87 17.98 3.44
C PHE A 52 6.47 18.55 3.24
N ARG A 53 5.53 18.31 4.15
CA ARG A 53 4.12 18.67 3.93
C ARG A 53 3.90 20.18 3.83
N LYS A 54 2.99 20.58 2.94
CA LYS A 54 2.41 21.93 2.95
C LYS A 54 1.38 22.05 4.07
N LYS A 55 1.72 22.79 5.13
CA LYS A 55 0.87 22.95 6.34
C LYS A 55 -0.55 23.41 6.00
N ASN A 56 -0.70 24.39 5.10
CA ASN A 56 -2.01 24.94 4.70
C ASN A 56 -2.88 23.95 3.90
N SER A 57 -2.31 22.87 3.37
CA SER A 57 -3.04 21.87 2.57
C SER A 57 -3.03 20.48 3.19
N THR A 58 -2.61 20.36 4.46
CA THR A 58 -2.39 19.06 5.11
C THR A 58 -3.66 18.22 5.15
N GLY A 59 -4.82 18.78 5.51
CA GLY A 59 -6.08 18.03 5.55
C GLY A 59 -6.48 17.45 4.19
N ARG A 60 -6.32 18.22 3.11
CA ARG A 60 -6.64 17.77 1.74
C ARG A 60 -5.68 16.70 1.23
N LEU A 61 -4.41 16.81 1.60
CA LEU A 61 -3.40 15.79 1.28
C LEU A 61 -3.70 14.50 2.03
N LEU A 62 -3.94 14.57 3.34
CA LEU A 62 -4.30 13.41 4.16
C LEU A 62 -5.60 12.74 3.68
N TYR A 63 -6.60 13.51 3.25
CA TYR A 63 -7.81 12.95 2.66
C TYR A 63 -7.50 12.13 1.40
N ALA A 64 -6.66 12.64 0.50
CA ALA A 64 -6.20 11.87 -0.65
C ALA A 64 -5.34 10.67 -0.26
N GLY A 65 -4.46 10.82 0.74
CA GLY A 65 -3.65 9.72 1.27
C GLY A 65 -4.52 8.61 1.87
N TYR A 66 -5.56 8.95 2.63
CA TYR A 66 -6.50 7.98 3.20
C TYR A 66 -7.29 7.24 2.12
N PHE A 67 -7.71 7.95 1.06
CA PHE A 67 -8.28 7.29 -0.11
C PHE A 67 -7.32 6.27 -0.72
N VAL A 68 -6.05 6.64 -0.91
CA VAL A 68 -5.02 5.73 -1.44
C VAL A 68 -4.88 4.50 -0.56
N ILE A 69 -4.76 4.68 0.76
CA ILE A 69 -4.69 3.59 1.74
C ILE A 69 -5.88 2.64 1.58
N ALA A 70 -7.10 3.18 1.56
CA ALA A 70 -8.30 2.36 1.51
C ALA A 70 -8.39 1.54 0.22
N ILE A 71 -8.10 2.16 -0.94
CA ILE A 71 -8.21 1.48 -2.22
C ILE A 71 -7.07 0.48 -2.46
N SER A 72 -5.83 0.83 -2.07
CA SER A 72 -4.68 -0.05 -2.28
C SER A 72 -4.76 -1.26 -1.34
N LEU A 73 -5.03 -1.04 -0.04
CA LEU A 73 -5.19 -2.13 0.92
C LEU A 73 -6.28 -3.12 0.50
N THR A 74 -7.40 -2.62 -0.03
CA THR A 74 -8.49 -3.46 -0.52
C THR A 74 -8.07 -4.26 -1.76
N ALA A 75 -7.46 -3.59 -2.75
CA ALA A 75 -7.04 -4.24 -3.99
C ALA A 75 -5.93 -5.28 -3.74
N ASP A 76 -4.97 -4.97 -2.88
CA ASP A 76 -3.85 -5.84 -2.53
C ASP A 76 -4.32 -7.06 -1.74
N THR A 77 -5.25 -6.88 -0.79
CA THR A 77 -5.88 -8.00 -0.08
C THR A 77 -6.60 -8.96 -1.04
N ILE A 78 -7.32 -8.42 -2.03
CA ILE A 78 -7.99 -9.25 -3.06
C ILE A 78 -6.95 -9.97 -3.91
N GLY A 79 -5.90 -9.28 -4.36
CA GLY A 79 -4.87 -9.85 -5.22
C GLY A 79 -4.07 -10.97 -4.54
N ASP A 80 -3.70 -10.77 -3.27
CA ASP A 80 -3.02 -11.77 -2.44
C ASP A 80 -3.91 -13.00 -2.20
N GLN A 81 -5.19 -12.79 -1.84
CA GLN A 81 -6.16 -13.89 -1.68
C GLN A 81 -6.43 -14.67 -2.98
N MET A 82 -6.31 -14.01 -4.14
CA MET A 82 -6.40 -14.65 -5.45
C MET A 82 -5.11 -15.38 -5.86
N GLY A 83 -4.02 -15.25 -5.09
CA GLY A 83 -2.73 -15.86 -5.39
C GLY A 83 -2.01 -15.21 -6.57
N LEU A 84 -2.30 -13.95 -6.89
CA LEU A 84 -1.62 -13.20 -7.96
C LEU A 84 -0.17 -12.86 -7.57
N TRP A 85 0.05 -12.68 -6.27
CA TRP A 85 1.35 -12.48 -5.63
C TRP A 85 1.29 -12.90 -4.17
N GLU A 86 2.44 -12.95 -3.51
CA GLU A 86 2.56 -13.21 -2.07
C GLU A 86 3.56 -12.25 -1.42
N TYR A 87 3.23 -11.77 -0.23
CA TYR A 87 4.15 -11.00 0.61
C TYR A 87 4.99 -11.94 1.46
N ARG A 88 6.32 -11.79 1.39
CA ARG A 88 7.27 -12.66 2.10
C ARG A 88 7.66 -12.13 3.46
N VAL A 89 7.57 -10.82 3.65
CA VAL A 89 8.00 -10.13 4.86
C VAL A 89 6.96 -9.09 5.22
N GLU A 90 6.22 -9.37 6.30
CA GLU A 90 5.27 -8.44 6.86
C GLU A 90 5.74 -7.92 8.22
N VAL A 91 5.33 -6.69 8.56
CA VAL A 91 5.62 -6.08 9.86
C VAL A 91 4.92 -6.84 10.99
N THR A 92 3.78 -7.45 10.67
CA THR A 92 2.94 -8.24 11.58
C THR A 92 2.26 -9.33 10.75
N PRO A 93 2.06 -10.55 11.28
CA PRO A 93 1.38 -11.62 10.54
C PRO A 93 -0.14 -11.41 10.46
N TYR A 94 -0.69 -10.42 11.18
CA TYR A 94 -2.13 -10.21 11.38
C TYR A 94 -2.82 -9.33 10.34
N LEU A 95 -2.07 -8.76 9.39
CA LEU A 95 -2.63 -7.87 8.39
C LEU A 95 -2.43 -8.49 7.00
N PRO A 96 -3.47 -8.61 6.17
CA PRO A 96 -3.44 -9.40 4.93
C PRO A 96 -2.76 -8.70 3.75
N ALA A 97 -1.94 -7.69 4.00
CA ALA A 97 -1.33 -6.87 2.95
C ALA A 97 -0.03 -6.23 3.44
N MET A 98 0.86 -5.89 2.51
CA MET A 98 2.16 -5.28 2.83
C MET A 98 1.97 -3.87 3.38
N VAL A 99 1.86 -3.79 4.70
CA VAL A 99 1.76 -2.55 5.49
C VAL A 99 2.71 -1.43 5.01
N PRO A 100 4.01 -1.68 4.75
CA PRO A 100 4.89 -0.63 4.22
C PRO A 100 4.41 -0.04 2.89
N TRP A 101 3.86 -0.86 1.98
CA TRP A 101 3.42 -0.43 0.66
C TRP A 101 2.14 0.40 0.74
N ASP A 102 1.08 -0.20 1.29
CA ASP A 102 -0.27 0.35 1.27
C ASP A 102 -0.48 1.48 2.26
N LEU A 103 0.03 1.32 3.48
CA LEU A 103 -0.21 2.30 4.55
C LEU A 103 0.76 3.48 4.49
N THR A 104 1.87 3.34 3.76
CA THR A 104 2.97 4.31 3.85
C THR A 104 3.52 4.74 2.50
N LEU A 105 4.18 3.86 1.75
CA LEU A 105 4.93 4.27 0.56
C LEU A 105 4.01 4.85 -0.51
N MET A 106 2.95 4.14 -0.89
CA MET A 106 1.99 4.62 -1.88
C MET A 106 1.33 5.96 -1.47
N PRO A 107 0.65 6.08 -0.32
CA PRO A 107 -0.02 7.33 0.05
C PRO A 107 0.96 8.50 0.21
N VAL A 108 2.12 8.29 0.84
CA VAL A 108 3.11 9.37 1.07
C VAL A 108 3.73 9.84 -0.25
N VAL A 109 4.08 8.93 -1.16
CA VAL A 109 4.63 9.30 -2.48
C VAL A 109 3.58 10.02 -3.31
N ILE A 110 2.33 9.54 -3.35
CA ILE A 110 1.26 10.20 -4.10
C ILE A 110 0.98 11.59 -3.54
N MET A 111 0.81 11.74 -2.21
CA MET A 111 0.63 13.05 -1.58
C MET A 111 1.80 14.01 -1.91
N SER A 112 3.02 13.48 -1.91
CA SER A 112 4.23 14.22 -2.26
C SER A 112 4.18 14.72 -3.71
N LEU A 113 3.90 13.83 -4.66
CA LEU A 113 3.79 14.17 -6.08
C LEU A 113 2.67 15.18 -6.36
N ILE A 114 1.54 15.10 -5.66
CA ILE A 114 0.44 16.07 -5.78
C ILE A 114 0.94 17.48 -5.45
N GLN A 115 1.63 17.67 -4.32
CA GLN A 115 2.04 19.00 -3.87
C GLN A 115 3.28 19.59 -4.56
N ILE A 116 4.14 18.74 -5.16
CA ILE A 116 5.32 19.15 -5.95
C ILE A 116 4.86 19.67 -7.31
N LYS A 117 5.32 20.86 -7.73
CA LYS A 117 5.02 21.42 -9.08
C LYS A 117 3.52 21.27 -9.46
N PRO A 118 2.58 21.88 -8.72
CA PRO A 118 1.13 21.67 -8.91
C PRO A 118 0.59 22.14 -10.26
N HIS A 119 1.36 22.95 -11.00
CA HIS A 119 1.04 23.41 -12.36
C HIS A 119 1.21 22.32 -13.44
N ILE A 120 1.95 21.24 -13.15
CA ILE A 120 2.11 20.13 -14.10
C ILE A 120 0.78 19.35 -14.18
N LYS A 121 0.34 19.04 -15.41
CA LYS A 121 -0.88 18.27 -15.64
C LYS A 121 -0.84 16.95 -14.86
N PRO A 122 -1.91 16.59 -14.11
CA PRO A 122 -1.93 15.38 -13.28
C PRO A 122 -1.61 14.10 -14.04
N VAL A 123 -2.00 14.02 -15.32
CA VAL A 123 -1.72 12.88 -16.19
C VAL A 123 -0.23 12.57 -16.31
N TYR A 124 0.64 13.57 -16.43
CA TYR A 124 2.08 13.31 -16.54
C TYR A 124 2.68 12.73 -15.25
N LYS A 125 2.18 13.21 -14.11
CA LYS A 125 2.58 12.67 -12.80
C LYS A 125 2.02 11.26 -12.59
N ALA A 126 0.81 11.00 -13.08
CA ALA A 126 0.19 9.68 -13.04
C ALA A 126 1.02 8.66 -13.85
N ILE A 127 1.40 9.00 -15.09
CA ILE A 127 2.26 8.15 -15.94
C ILE A 127 3.60 7.90 -15.25
N PHE A 128 4.24 8.96 -14.75
CA PHE A 128 5.51 8.85 -14.05
C PHE A 128 5.40 7.91 -12.84
N PHE A 129 4.42 8.14 -11.97
CA PHE A 129 4.19 7.33 -10.78
C PHE A 129 3.90 5.88 -11.16
N SER A 130 2.97 5.62 -12.09
CA SER A 130 2.58 4.25 -12.43
C SER A 130 3.72 3.45 -13.03
N VAL A 131 4.51 4.05 -13.92
CA VAL A 131 5.66 3.38 -14.55
C VAL A 131 6.79 3.18 -13.55
N ALA A 132 7.13 4.20 -12.76
CA ALA A 132 8.18 4.09 -11.76
C ALA A 132 7.83 3.05 -10.69
N THR A 133 6.60 3.05 -10.19
CA THR A 133 6.16 2.09 -9.16
C THR A 133 6.14 0.66 -9.70
N ALA A 134 5.57 0.42 -10.89
CA ALA A 134 5.47 -0.91 -11.47
C ALA A 134 6.85 -1.53 -11.83
N PHE A 135 7.77 -0.75 -12.39
CA PHE A 135 9.04 -1.29 -12.88
C PHE A 135 10.25 -1.08 -11.96
N VAL A 136 10.18 -0.11 -11.05
CA VAL A 136 11.26 0.16 -10.09
C VAL A 136 10.85 -0.25 -8.69
N GLY A 137 9.66 0.18 -8.24
CA GLY A 137 9.17 -0.12 -6.89
C GLY A 137 8.97 -1.62 -6.65
N GLU A 138 8.15 -2.26 -7.49
CA GLU A 138 7.86 -3.69 -7.36
C GLU A 138 9.11 -4.55 -7.59
N GLU A 139 9.88 -4.26 -8.64
CA GLU A 139 11.14 -4.98 -8.93
C GLU A 139 12.14 -4.87 -7.77
N LEU A 140 12.24 -3.70 -7.13
CA LEU A 140 13.08 -3.54 -5.94
C LEU A 140 12.54 -4.38 -4.77
N ALA A 141 11.23 -4.43 -4.55
CA ALA A 141 10.62 -5.26 -3.52
C ALA A 141 10.87 -6.77 -3.77
N ILE A 142 10.84 -7.22 -5.03
CA ILE A 142 11.22 -8.58 -5.43
C ILE A 142 12.68 -8.86 -5.08
N ARG A 143 13.59 -7.99 -5.50
CA ARG A 143 15.05 -8.16 -5.27
C ARG A 143 15.42 -8.15 -3.79
N LEU A 144 14.71 -7.37 -2.98
CA LEU A 144 14.89 -7.33 -1.53
C LEU A 144 14.27 -8.57 -0.84
N GLY A 145 13.47 -9.34 -1.56
CA GLY A 145 12.79 -10.53 -1.06
C GLY A 145 11.59 -10.20 -0.17
N LEU A 146 10.99 -9.02 -0.32
CA LEU A 146 9.79 -8.60 0.42
C LEU A 146 8.51 -9.11 -0.23
N TYR A 147 8.56 -9.31 -1.55
CA TYR A 147 7.41 -9.62 -2.40
C TYR A 147 7.80 -10.68 -3.42
N LYS A 148 6.84 -11.50 -3.85
CA LYS A 148 7.01 -12.43 -4.96
C LYS A 148 5.77 -12.42 -5.84
N MET A 149 6.01 -12.21 -7.12
CA MET A 149 5.00 -12.28 -8.16
C MET A 149 4.70 -13.75 -8.50
N LEU A 150 3.42 -14.13 -8.62
CA LEU A 150 2.99 -15.49 -8.91
C LEU A 150 2.33 -15.58 -10.29
N ASP A 151 1.13 -15.02 -10.44
CA ASP A 151 0.34 -15.00 -11.69
C ASP A 151 -0.09 -13.56 -12.04
N TRP A 152 0.87 -12.65 -11.93
CA TRP A 152 0.70 -11.24 -12.29
C TRP A 152 1.85 -10.81 -13.18
N HIS A 153 1.62 -9.80 -14.02
CA HIS A 153 2.67 -9.15 -14.79
C HIS A 153 2.80 -7.70 -14.36
N HIS A 154 4.02 -7.20 -14.19
CA HIS A 154 4.31 -5.80 -13.83
C HIS A 154 3.56 -4.77 -14.68
N THR A 155 3.35 -5.06 -15.96
CA THR A 155 2.61 -4.16 -16.88
C THR A 155 1.16 -3.97 -16.46
N TYR A 156 0.54 -4.95 -15.79
CA TYR A 156 -0.84 -4.86 -15.29
C TYR A 156 -0.94 -3.86 -14.14
N SER A 157 0.10 -3.72 -13.31
CA SER A 157 0.13 -2.75 -12.20
C SER A 157 0.11 -1.28 -12.64
N ILE A 158 0.48 -0.99 -13.90
CA ILE A 158 0.50 0.38 -14.43
C ILE A 158 -0.91 1.00 -14.36
N LEU A 159 -1.93 0.26 -14.79
CA LEU A 159 -3.29 0.80 -14.89
C LEU A 159 -3.88 1.15 -13.50
N PRO A 160 -3.85 0.25 -12.48
CA PRO A 160 -4.24 0.58 -11.12
C PRO A 160 -3.51 1.79 -10.54
N TYR A 161 -2.17 1.83 -10.61
CA TYR A 161 -1.41 2.96 -10.07
C TYR A 161 -1.75 4.28 -10.76
N PHE A 162 -1.93 4.25 -12.08
CA PHE A 162 -2.31 5.42 -12.87
C PHE A 162 -3.68 5.97 -12.44
N VAL A 163 -4.68 5.09 -12.33
CA VAL A 163 -6.04 5.46 -11.94
C VAL A 163 -6.09 5.95 -10.50
N ILE A 164 -5.46 5.25 -9.55
CA ILE A 164 -5.40 5.62 -8.14
C ILE A 164 -4.79 7.03 -8.00
N TYR A 165 -3.68 7.31 -8.68
CA TYR A 165 -3.05 8.64 -8.65
C TYR A 165 -4.02 9.73 -9.14
N LEU A 166 -4.70 9.52 -10.27
CA LEU A 166 -5.60 10.52 -10.83
C LEU A 166 -6.77 10.83 -9.90
N ILE A 167 -7.36 9.80 -9.27
CA ILE A 167 -8.45 9.98 -8.31
C ILE A 167 -7.93 10.71 -7.07
N ALA A 168 -6.79 10.27 -6.49
CA ALA A 168 -6.18 10.93 -5.34
C ALA A 168 -5.87 12.42 -5.62
N ASN A 169 -5.33 12.73 -6.80
CA ASN A 169 -5.08 14.10 -7.21
C ASN A 169 -6.39 14.90 -7.34
N LYS A 170 -7.45 14.32 -7.89
CA LYS A 170 -8.78 14.97 -7.98
C LYS A 170 -9.33 15.26 -6.59
N LEU A 171 -9.24 14.30 -5.66
CA LEU A 171 -9.69 14.46 -4.27
C LEU A 171 -8.91 15.56 -3.54
N ALA A 172 -7.58 15.59 -3.66
CA ALA A 172 -6.77 16.64 -3.05
C ALA A 172 -7.08 18.05 -3.59
N ASN A 173 -7.55 18.15 -4.84
CA ASN A 173 -7.85 19.41 -5.52
C ASN A 173 -9.35 19.78 -5.54
N THR A 174 -10.23 18.97 -4.94
CA THR A 174 -11.67 19.29 -4.88
C THR A 174 -11.96 20.56 -4.07
N LYS A 175 -12.95 21.34 -4.48
CA LYS A 175 -13.42 22.51 -3.72
C LYS A 175 -14.46 22.16 -2.65
N THR A 176 -14.97 20.94 -2.68
CA THR A 176 -16.11 20.48 -1.87
C THR A 176 -15.77 20.11 -0.43
N ILE A 177 -14.50 20.21 -0.01
CA ILE A 177 -14.11 20.02 1.39
C ILE A 177 -14.16 21.40 2.04
N GLU A 178 -15.36 21.80 2.43
CA GLU A 178 -15.60 22.97 3.28
C GLU A 178 -15.54 22.55 4.76
N PRO A 179 -15.20 23.46 5.67
CA PRO A 179 -15.36 23.20 7.11
C PRO A 179 -16.81 22.85 7.41
N VAL A 180 -17.04 21.87 8.30
CA VAL A 180 -18.37 21.68 8.88
C VAL A 180 -18.69 22.95 9.66
N THR A 181 -19.60 23.76 9.14
CA THR A 181 -20.12 24.94 9.84
C THR A 181 -21.19 24.49 10.84
N GLU A 182 -21.18 25.08 12.04
CA GLU A 182 -22.27 24.95 13.02
C GLU A 182 -23.59 25.54 12.50
#